data_AF-A0A4Q5KTM3-F1
#
_entry.id   AF-A0A4Q5KTM3-F1
#
_cell.length_a   1.000
_cell.length_b   1.000
_cell.length_c   1.000
_cell.angle_alpha   90.00
_cell.angle_beta   90.00
_cell.angle_gamma   90.00
#
_symmetry.space_group_name_H-M   'P 1'
#
loop_
_entity.id
_entity.type
_entity.pdbx_description
1 polymer ?
#
loop_
_entity_poly.entity_id
_entity_poly.type
_entity_poly.pdbx_seq_one_letter_code
_entity_poly.pdbx_strand_id
1 'polypeptide(L)'
;MPTKKAVLQQLFLREVNGAPITERNELSHCTIIETEFAMWEREKRDFSFDEVFESHWIKTCTAGYITELIFKADGSLTEFTLFNRLKTVGHWVLDEGLLYVSIFKGENQYDFVIVANSSVNIHSAIEYKNGELHSYLKLAQTRKV
;
A
#
# COMPACT_ATOMS: atom_id res chain seq x y z
N MET A 1 11.63 -7.65 -3.46
CA MET A 1 10.48 -7.12 -2.68
C MET A 1 10.96 -6.83 -1.27
N PRO A 2 10.46 -5.78 -0.60
CA PRO A 2 10.80 -5.51 0.81
C PRO A 2 10.19 -6.61 1.72
N THR A 3 10.87 -6.92 2.82
CA THR A 3 10.37 -7.87 3.83
C THR A 3 9.15 -7.30 4.56
N LYS A 4 8.23 -8.16 5.02
CA LYS A 4 7.06 -7.75 5.81
C LYS A 4 7.44 -6.87 7.00
N LYS A 5 8.47 -7.26 7.75
CA LYS A 5 8.98 -6.48 8.89
C LYS A 5 9.39 -5.05 8.49
N ALA A 6 10.14 -4.89 7.40
CA ALA A 6 10.57 -3.57 6.94
C ALA A 6 9.38 -2.69 6.50
N VAL A 7 8.40 -3.28 5.81
CA VAL A 7 7.16 -2.59 5.41
C VAL A 7 6.39 -2.10 6.64
N LEU A 8 6.19 -2.98 7.63
CA LEU A 8 5.45 -2.66 8.85
C LEU A 8 6.17 -1.59 9.68
N GLN A 9 7.49 -1.69 9.86
CA GLN A 9 8.27 -0.68 10.59
C GLN A 9 8.23 0.69 9.91
N GLN A 10 8.37 0.73 8.59
CA GLN A 10 8.29 1.98 7.82
C GLN A 10 6.92 2.63 7.96
N LEU A 11 5.86 1.83 7.85
CA LEU A 11 4.49 2.32 7.98
C LEU A 11 4.18 2.78 9.40
N PHE A 12 4.64 2.04 10.42
CA PHE A 12 4.52 2.42 11.83
C PHE A 12 5.14 3.80 12.09
N LEU A 13 6.38 4.02 11.66
CA LEU A 13 7.05 5.31 11.84
C LEU A 13 6.27 6.44 11.17
N ARG A 14 5.72 6.21 9.98
CA ARG A 14 4.88 7.18 9.29
C ARG A 14 3.58 7.49 10.06
N GLU A 15 2.90 6.47 10.57
CA GLU A 15 1.60 6.65 11.23
C GLU A 15 1.72 7.21 12.65
N VAL A 16 2.82 6.93 13.36
CA VAL A 16 3.05 7.39 14.74
C VAL A 16 3.81 8.72 14.78
N ASN A 17 4.89 8.86 14.00
CA ASN A 17 5.74 10.06 14.03
C ASN A 17 5.33 11.12 13.00
N GLY A 18 4.50 10.75 12.02
CA GLY A 18 4.03 11.68 11.00
C GLY A 18 5.03 11.89 9.86
N ALA A 19 5.24 13.15 9.45
CA ALA A 19 6.10 13.53 8.32
C ALA A 19 7.49 13.95 8.79
N PRO A 20 8.56 13.70 8.00
CA PRO A 20 8.61 13.03 6.70
C PRO A 20 8.50 11.49 6.78
N ILE A 21 8.32 10.81 5.64
CA ILE A 21 8.38 9.34 5.60
C ILE A 21 9.87 8.93 5.67
N THR A 22 10.18 7.98 6.56
CA THR A 22 11.53 7.40 6.68
C THR A 22 11.82 6.45 5.53
N GLU A 23 13.03 6.51 4.96
CA GLU A 23 13.47 5.56 3.94
C GLU A 23 13.76 4.15 4.49
N ARG A 24 13.60 3.12 3.66
CA ARG A 24 13.78 1.73 4.12
C ARG A 24 15.21 1.39 4.56
N ASN A 25 16.20 1.97 3.92
CA ASN A 25 17.62 1.80 4.27
C ASN A 25 18.00 2.54 5.56
N GLU A 26 17.16 3.47 6.03
CA GLU A 26 17.37 4.23 7.27
C GLU A 26 16.71 3.58 8.49
N LEU A 27 15.86 2.56 8.29
CA LEU A 27 15.10 1.92 9.38
C LEU A 27 15.99 1.38 10.52
N SER A 28 17.19 0.91 10.21
CA SER A 28 18.16 0.42 11.21
C SER A 28 18.67 1.53 12.14
N HIS A 29 18.51 2.79 11.77
CA HIS A 29 18.92 3.96 12.55
C HIS A 29 17.75 4.57 13.34
N CYS A 30 16.52 4.11 13.11
CA CYS A 30 15.35 4.60 13.82
C CYS A 30 15.18 3.90 15.17
N THR A 31 14.81 4.67 16.18
CA THR A 31 14.36 4.11 17.46
C THR A 31 12.91 3.67 17.32
N ILE A 32 12.67 2.36 17.41
CA ILE A 32 11.33 1.77 17.43
C ILE A 32 11.12 1.17 18.80
N ILE A 33 10.16 1.72 19.55
CA ILE A 33 9.77 1.18 20.85
C ILE A 33 8.93 -0.08 20.60
N GLU A 34 9.47 -1.26 20.92
CA GLU A 34 8.85 -2.55 20.57
C GLU A 34 7.42 -2.70 21.10
N THR A 35 7.12 -2.16 22.27
CA THR A 35 5.78 -2.22 22.86
C THR A 35 4.76 -1.39 22.07
N GLU A 36 5.15 -0.20 21.61
CA GLU A 36 4.29 0.66 20.79
C GLU A 36 4.09 0.06 19.40
N PHE A 37 5.17 -0.47 18.82
CA PHE A 37 5.11 -1.18 17.55
C PHE A 37 4.17 -2.39 17.61
N ALA A 38 4.29 -3.22 18.65
CA ALA A 38 3.41 -4.37 18.85
C ALA A 38 1.95 -3.98 19.06
N MET A 39 1.68 -2.86 19.75
CA MET A 39 0.31 -2.34 19.90
C MET A 39 -0.27 -1.89 18.55
N TRP A 40 0.49 -1.14 17.77
CA TRP A 40 0.08 -0.69 16.44
C TRP A 40 -0.07 -1.84 15.44
N GLU A 41 0.78 -2.86 15.53
CA GLU A 41 0.76 -4.05 14.66
C GLU A 41 -0.52 -4.88 14.88
N ARG A 42 -1.03 -4.94 16.11
CA ARG A 42 -2.31 -5.60 16.42
C ARG A 42 -3.52 -4.95 15.76
N GLU A 43 -3.40 -3.70 15.33
CA GLU A 43 -4.43 -3.03 14.54
C GLU A 43 -4.38 -3.41 13.05
N LYS A 44 -3.37 -4.17 12.63
CA LYS A 44 -3.21 -4.68 11.28
C LYS A 44 -3.67 -6.13 11.20
N ARG A 45 -3.95 -6.58 9.99
CA ARG A 45 -4.29 -7.98 9.71
C ARG A 45 -3.67 -8.40 8.39
N ASP A 46 -3.68 -9.70 8.16
CA ASP A 46 -3.31 -10.24 6.85
C ASP A 46 -4.47 -10.13 5.88
N PHE A 47 -4.12 -9.91 4.60
CA PHE A 47 -5.05 -10.12 3.50
C PHE A 47 -5.19 -11.61 3.19
N SER A 48 -6.41 -12.03 2.89
CA SER A 48 -6.75 -13.28 2.22
C SER A 48 -6.77 -13.07 0.70
N PHE A 49 -6.66 -14.15 -0.08
CA PHE A 49 -6.77 -14.03 -1.53
C PHE A 49 -8.18 -13.58 -1.93
N ASP A 50 -9.21 -14.16 -1.30
CA ASP A 50 -10.63 -13.97 -1.62
C ASP A 50 -11.13 -12.53 -1.47
N GLU A 51 -10.52 -11.75 -0.58
CA GLU A 51 -10.90 -10.35 -0.46
C GLU A 51 -10.23 -9.44 -1.50
N VAL A 52 -9.15 -9.90 -2.13
CA VAL A 52 -8.35 -9.09 -3.08
C VAL A 52 -8.71 -9.40 -4.52
N PHE A 53 -8.85 -10.67 -4.89
CA PHE A 53 -9.07 -11.01 -6.30
C PHE A 53 -10.43 -10.49 -6.80
N GLU A 54 -10.49 -10.12 -8.09
CA GLU A 54 -11.70 -9.62 -8.76
C GLU A 54 -12.42 -8.48 -8.02
N SER A 55 -11.65 -7.60 -7.40
CA SER A 55 -12.17 -6.53 -6.57
C SER A 55 -11.80 -5.13 -7.07
N HIS A 56 -12.61 -4.15 -6.66
CA HIS A 56 -12.44 -2.74 -6.99
C HIS A 56 -12.09 -1.94 -5.75
N TRP A 57 -11.11 -1.06 -5.85
CA TRP A 57 -10.59 -0.27 -4.74
C TRP A 57 -10.42 1.19 -5.16
N ILE A 58 -10.51 2.10 -4.20
CA ILE A 58 -10.05 3.48 -4.36
C ILE A 58 -8.66 3.58 -3.73
N LYS A 59 -7.74 4.23 -4.43
CA LYS A 59 -6.43 4.67 -3.92
C LYS A 59 -6.41 6.20 -3.88
N THR A 60 -5.90 6.75 -2.79
CA THR A 60 -5.53 8.16 -2.71
C THR A 60 -4.19 8.36 -2.01
N CYS A 61 -3.56 9.50 -2.24
CA CYS A 61 -2.26 9.86 -1.69
C CYS A 61 -2.29 11.25 -1.05
N THR A 62 -1.20 11.62 -0.36
CA THR A 62 -1.09 12.92 0.32
C THR A 62 -1.18 14.13 -0.63
N ALA A 63 -0.91 13.96 -1.93
CA ALA A 63 -1.07 15.00 -2.94
C ALA A 63 -2.52 15.12 -3.48
N GLY A 64 -3.46 14.30 -2.99
CA GLY A 64 -4.87 14.34 -3.38
C GLY A 64 -5.19 13.69 -4.73
N TYR A 65 -4.25 12.95 -5.32
CA TYR A 65 -4.55 12.14 -6.50
C TYR A 65 -5.46 10.98 -6.09
N ILE A 66 -6.48 10.69 -6.89
CA ILE A 66 -7.47 9.64 -6.60
C ILE A 66 -7.63 8.74 -7.83
N THR A 67 -7.44 7.44 -7.63
CA THR A 67 -7.57 6.43 -8.68
C THR A 67 -8.42 5.25 -8.22
N GLU A 68 -9.06 4.58 -9.18
CA GLU A 68 -9.65 3.26 -9.00
C GLU A 68 -8.61 2.20 -9.35
N LEU A 69 -8.46 1.17 -8.53
CA LEU A 69 -7.69 -0.03 -8.81
C LEU A 69 -8.65 -1.21 -9.02
N ILE A 70 -8.39 -2.01 -10.05
CA ILE A 70 -9.14 -3.23 -10.36
C ILE A 70 -8.15 -4.39 -10.33
N PHE A 71 -8.26 -5.24 -9.32
CA PHE A 71 -7.45 -6.42 -9.13
C PHE A 71 -8.09 -7.61 -9.86
N LYS A 72 -7.32 -8.32 -10.67
CA LYS A 72 -7.80 -9.50 -11.41
C LYS A 72 -7.15 -10.78 -10.90
N ALA A 73 -7.86 -11.90 -11.02
CA ALA A 73 -7.41 -13.21 -10.54
C ALA A 73 -6.07 -13.68 -11.16
N ASP A 74 -5.71 -13.20 -12.34
CA ASP A 74 -4.45 -13.53 -13.03
C ASP A 74 -3.22 -12.76 -12.52
N GLY A 75 -3.37 -11.96 -11.45
CA GLY A 75 -2.30 -11.11 -10.92
C GLY A 75 -2.10 -9.81 -11.71
N SER A 76 -2.91 -9.54 -12.74
CA SER A 76 -2.92 -8.24 -13.40
C SER A 76 -3.76 -7.22 -12.63
N LEU A 77 -3.38 -5.95 -12.75
CA LEU A 77 -4.07 -4.81 -12.19
C LEU A 77 -4.33 -3.77 -13.28
N THR A 78 -5.50 -3.15 -13.23
CA THR A 78 -5.79 -1.96 -14.02
C THR A 78 -6.07 -0.80 -13.08
N GLU A 79 -5.48 0.36 -13.37
CA GLU A 79 -5.74 1.59 -12.65
C GLU A 79 -6.43 2.60 -13.58
N PHE A 80 -7.38 3.35 -13.03
CA PHE A 80 -8.02 4.48 -13.70
C PHE A 80 -7.97 5.72 -12.81
N THR A 81 -7.61 6.89 -13.36
CA THR A 81 -7.93 8.14 -12.65
C THR A 81 -9.44 8.25 -12.45
N LEU A 82 -9.87 8.68 -11.25
CA LEU A 82 -11.28 8.52 -10.86
C LEU A 82 -12.24 9.28 -11.78
N PHE A 83 -11.87 10.50 -12.19
CA PHE A 83 -12.72 11.36 -13.02
C PHE A 83 -12.46 11.18 -14.52
N ASN A 84 -11.22 11.37 -14.96
CA ASN A 84 -10.89 11.37 -16.39
C ASN A 84 -10.69 9.97 -16.97
N ARG A 85 -10.75 8.92 -16.13
CA ARG A 85 -10.62 7.52 -16.53
C ARG A 85 -9.36 7.23 -17.35
N LEU A 86 -8.27 7.95 -17.07
CA LEU A 86 -6.98 7.68 -17.70
C LEU A 86 -6.46 6.35 -17.21
N LYS A 87 -6.22 5.43 -18.14
CA LYS A 87 -5.86 4.04 -17.85
C LYS A 87 -4.35 3.87 -17.68
N THR A 88 -3.98 3.13 -16.65
CA THR A 88 -2.67 2.54 -16.40
C THR A 88 -2.82 1.06 -16.09
N VAL A 89 -1.74 0.30 -16.22
CA VAL A 89 -1.74 -1.16 -15.99
C VAL A 89 -0.64 -1.52 -15.02
N GLY A 90 -0.78 -2.67 -14.37
CA GLY A 90 0.13 -3.11 -13.35
C GLY A 90 -0.02 -4.59 -13.05
N HIS A 91 0.67 -5.01 -11.99
CA HIS A 91 0.59 -6.35 -11.43
C HIS A 91 0.44 -6.27 -9.92
N TRP A 92 -0.08 -7.35 -9.35
CA TRP A 92 -0.18 -7.52 -7.93
C TRP A 92 0.17 -8.95 -7.51
N VAL A 93 0.62 -9.09 -6.27
CA VAL A 93 0.81 -10.39 -5.62
C VAL A 93 0.47 -10.28 -4.14
N LEU A 94 -0.17 -11.31 -3.61
CA LEU A 94 -0.37 -11.47 -2.18
C LEU A 94 0.75 -12.37 -1.64
N ASP A 95 1.56 -11.84 -0.72
CA ASP A 95 2.68 -12.57 -0.12
C ASP A 95 2.80 -12.21 1.36
N GLU A 96 3.00 -13.20 2.22
CA GLU A 96 3.01 -13.07 3.69
C GLU A 96 1.85 -12.22 4.27
N GLY A 97 0.66 -12.28 3.65
CA GLY A 97 -0.51 -11.50 4.06
C GLY A 97 -0.48 -10.00 3.68
N LEU A 98 0.52 -9.57 2.92
CA LEU A 98 0.63 -8.22 2.38
C LEU A 98 0.35 -8.19 0.87
N LEU A 99 -0.25 -7.11 0.40
CA LEU A 99 -0.59 -6.94 -1.02
C LEU A 99 0.42 -6.03 -1.71
N TYR A 100 1.31 -6.63 -2.49
CA TYR A 100 2.33 -5.94 -3.27
C TYR A 100 1.77 -5.54 -4.62
N VAL A 101 1.98 -4.28 -5.01
CA VAL A 101 1.45 -3.70 -6.24
C VAL A 101 2.53 -2.92 -6.99
N SER A 102 2.57 -3.12 -8.30
CA SER A 102 3.39 -2.34 -9.23
C SER A 102 2.51 -1.78 -10.36
N ILE A 103 2.60 -0.47 -10.64
CA ILE A 103 1.85 0.21 -11.71
C ILE A 103 2.81 0.89 -12.67
N PHE A 104 2.55 0.75 -13.97
CA PHE A 104 3.36 1.32 -15.04
C PHE A 104 2.61 2.48 -15.74
N LYS A 105 3.28 3.63 -15.84
CA LYS A 105 2.77 4.84 -16.48
C LYS A 105 3.87 5.53 -17.30
N GLY A 106 3.90 5.24 -18.59
CA GLY A 106 4.99 5.68 -19.46
C GLY A 106 6.31 5.08 -18.97
N GLU A 107 7.30 5.93 -18.70
CA GLU A 107 8.60 5.53 -18.14
C GLU A 107 8.59 5.38 -16.62
N ASN A 108 7.47 5.67 -15.96
CA ASN A 108 7.39 5.60 -14.50
C ASN A 108 6.84 4.26 -14.04
N GLN A 109 7.47 3.69 -13.00
CA GLN A 109 6.98 2.57 -12.22
C GLN A 109 6.65 3.05 -10.81
N TYR A 110 5.47 2.67 -10.31
CA TYR A 110 5.02 2.96 -8.97
C TYR A 110 4.87 1.65 -8.20
N ASP A 111 5.60 1.50 -7.10
CA ASP A 111 5.60 0.30 -6.28
C ASP A 111 5.12 0.61 -4.86
N PHE A 112 4.18 -0.17 -4.36
CA PHE A 112 3.69 -0.02 -2.99
C PHE A 112 3.25 -1.36 -2.41
N VAL A 113 3.31 -1.46 -1.09
CA VAL A 113 2.86 -2.64 -0.34
C VAL A 113 1.74 -2.21 0.59
N ILE A 114 0.56 -2.76 0.39
CA ILE A 114 -0.63 -2.43 1.16
C ILE A 114 -0.65 -3.29 2.41
N VAL A 115 -0.82 -2.63 3.55
CA VAL A 115 -1.02 -3.25 4.86
C VAL A 115 -2.49 -3.10 5.24
N ALA A 116 -3.15 -4.22 5.53
CA ALA A 116 -4.55 -4.23 5.88
C ALA A 116 -4.77 -3.63 7.28
N ASN A 117 -5.95 -3.01 7.47
CA ASN A 117 -6.40 -2.52 8.75
C ASN A 117 -7.46 -3.49 9.27
N SER A 118 -7.42 -3.81 10.55
CA SER A 118 -8.32 -4.77 11.19
C SER A 118 -9.68 -4.17 11.59
N SER A 119 -9.73 -2.85 11.81
CA SER A 119 -10.89 -2.16 12.39
C SER A 119 -11.77 -1.46 11.34
N VAL A 120 -11.17 -0.95 10.27
CA VAL A 120 -11.88 -0.21 9.21
C VAL A 120 -11.44 -0.67 7.82
N ASN A 121 -12.31 -0.48 6.83
CA ASN A 121 -12.02 -0.74 5.40
C ASN A 121 -11.15 0.37 4.77
N ILE A 122 -10.13 0.83 5.50
CA ILE A 122 -9.18 1.85 5.05
C ILE A 122 -7.77 1.35 5.37
N HIS A 123 -7.08 0.92 4.32
CA HIS A 123 -5.75 0.35 4.33
C HIS A 123 -4.71 1.41 4.01
N SER A 124 -3.44 1.09 4.28
CA SER A 124 -2.36 2.06 4.15
C SER A 124 -1.15 1.46 3.45
N ALA A 125 -0.41 2.30 2.74
CA ALA A 125 0.81 1.89 2.04
C ALA A 125 1.78 3.08 1.91
N ILE A 126 3.03 2.76 1.60
CA ILE A 126 4.04 3.74 1.18
C ILE A 126 4.38 3.44 -0.28
N GLU A 127 4.27 4.45 -1.12
CA GLU A 127 4.52 4.40 -2.56
C GLU A 127 5.94 4.88 -2.86
N TYR A 128 6.59 4.12 -3.74
CA TYR A 128 7.85 4.45 -4.37
C TYR A 128 7.59 4.71 -5.85
N LYS A 129 8.29 5.68 -6.42
CA LYS A 129 8.27 5.98 -7.85
C LYS A 129 9.68 5.82 -8.38
N ASN A 130 9.88 4.90 -9.32
CA ASN A 130 11.19 4.60 -9.91
C ASN A 130 12.27 4.28 -8.85
N GLY A 131 11.86 3.63 -7.75
CA GLY A 131 12.75 3.29 -6.64
C GLY A 131 12.96 4.41 -5.61
N GLU A 132 12.42 5.61 -5.83
CA GLU A 132 12.49 6.74 -4.89
C GLU A 132 11.22 6.86 -4.06
N LEU A 133 11.34 7.15 -2.76
CA LEU A 133 10.19 7.36 -1.89
C LEU A 133 9.30 8.49 -2.41
N HIS A 134 8.00 8.22 -2.54
CA HIS A 134 7.09 9.10 -3.25
C HIS A 134 5.94 9.60 -2.38
N SER A 135 5.13 8.71 -1.80
CA SER A 135 3.91 9.14 -1.09
C SER A 135 3.42 8.16 -0.03
N TYR A 136 2.58 8.68 0.87
CA TYR A 136 1.77 7.87 1.78
C TYR A 136 0.38 7.70 1.20
N LEU A 137 -0.10 6.46 1.14
CA LEU A 137 -1.35 6.09 0.51
C LEU A 137 -2.41 5.68 1.52
N LYS A 138 -3.66 5.99 1.20
CA LYS A 138 -4.86 5.37 1.79
C LYS A 138 -5.63 4.65 0.70
N LEU A 139 -6.07 3.42 0.98
CA LEU A 139 -6.80 2.60 0.04
C LEU A 139 -8.04 1.98 0.68
N ALA A 140 -9.13 1.83 -0.06
CA ALA A 140 -10.37 1.22 0.44
C ALA A 140 -11.04 0.41 -0.66
N GLN A 141 -11.50 -0.80 -0.32
CA GLN A 141 -12.29 -1.61 -1.25
C GLN A 141 -13.69 -1.00 -1.42
N THR A 142 -14.20 -0.88 -2.64
CA THR A 142 -15.49 -0.22 -2.94
C THR A 142 -16.70 -1.15 -2.80
N ARG A 143 -16.47 -2.46 -2.84
CA ARG A 143 -17.50 -3.48 -2.66
C ARG A 143 -16.98 -4.52 -1.69
N LYS A 144 -17.77 -4.85 -0.66
CA LYS A 144 -17.54 -6.09 0.07
C LYS A 144 -17.94 -7.25 -0.85
N VAL A 145 -17.06 -8.22 -0.98
CA VAL A 145 -17.44 -9.59 -1.37
C VAL A 145 -18.29 -10.17 -0.24
#